data_AF-A0A523MQS8-F1
#
_entry.id   AF-A0A523MQS8-F1
#
_cell.length_a   1.000
_cell.length_b   1.000
_cell.length_c   1.000
_cell.angle_alpha   90.00
_cell.angle_beta   90.00
_cell.angle_gamma   90.00
#
_symmetry.space_group_name_H-M   'P 1'
#
loop_
_entity.id
_entity.type
_entity.pdbx_description
1 polymer ?
#
loop_
_entity_poly.entity_id
_entity_poly.type
_entity_poly.pdbx_seq_one_letter_code
_entity_poly.pdbx_strand_id
1 'polypeptide(L)'
;MIDTIQAEAEGLIEELERRTIDEGFSIRVSSVLDGYIETDWLNLVTQESDDGDIAHPERVILLRFWIDPVGPPGYQLTAEAVHRRVFDPSLDPRQTEVMVPEGHEGEAMLLRILGGIRERFGG
;
A
#
# COMPACT_ATOMS: atom_id res chain seq x y z
N MET A 1 6.59 -8.98 0.85
CA MET A 1 7.77 -9.22 -0.01
C MET A 1 8.81 -8.16 0.32
N ILE A 2 10.10 -8.49 0.26
CA ILE A 2 11.20 -7.61 0.68
C ILE A 2 12.14 -7.45 -0.52
N ASP A 3 12.24 -6.25 -1.07
CA ASP A 3 13.18 -5.90 -2.13
C ASP A 3 14.16 -4.82 -1.65
N THR A 4 15.45 -4.99 -1.95
CA THR A 4 16.45 -3.93 -1.75
C THR A 4 16.47 -3.03 -2.99
N ILE A 5 16.15 -1.76 -2.82
CA ILE A 5 16.03 -0.76 -3.88
C ILE A 5 17.18 0.25 -3.78
N GLN A 6 17.86 0.51 -4.89
CA GLN A 6 18.93 1.51 -4.96
C GLN A 6 18.35 2.84 -5.48
N ALA A 7 17.98 3.73 -4.56
CA ALA A 7 17.37 5.02 -4.87
C ALA A 7 17.53 6.00 -3.71
N GLU A 8 17.39 7.30 -3.99
CA GLU A 8 17.16 8.30 -2.95
C GLU A 8 15.73 8.13 -2.37
N ALA A 9 15.56 8.36 -1.07
CA ALA A 9 14.28 8.15 -0.38
C ALA A 9 13.13 8.94 -1.04
N GLU A 10 13.38 10.22 -1.35
CA GLU A 10 12.39 11.10 -1.97
C GLU A 10 11.92 10.55 -3.32
N GLY A 11 12.86 10.14 -4.18
CA GLY A 11 12.53 9.56 -5.50
C GLY A 11 11.82 8.21 -5.41
N LEU A 12 12.08 7.41 -4.37
CA LEU A 12 11.37 6.15 -4.14
C LEU A 12 9.93 6.40 -3.65
N ILE A 13 9.74 7.34 -2.71
CA ILE A 13 8.42 7.74 -2.22
C ILE A 13 7.57 8.33 -3.34
N GLU A 14 8.10 9.28 -4.12
CA GLU A 14 7.39 9.89 -5.25
C GLU A 14 6.92 8.84 -6.27
N GLU A 15 7.76 7.85 -6.56
CA GLU A 15 7.41 6.77 -7.49
C GLU A 15 6.33 5.84 -6.91
N LEU A 16 6.44 5.48 -5.63
CA LEU A 16 5.43 4.68 -4.94
C LEU A 16 4.08 5.38 -4.93
N GLU A 17 4.05 6.67 -4.59
CA GLU A 17 2.84 7.49 -4.62
C GLU A 17 2.22 7.49 -6.02
N ARG A 18 3.01 7.83 -7.05
CA ARG A 18 2.52 7.91 -8.42
C ARG A 18 1.88 6.59 -8.86
N ARG A 19 2.56 5.47 -8.66
CA ARG A 19 2.06 4.14 -9.06
C ARG A 19 0.83 3.71 -8.27
N THR A 20 0.79 4.07 -7.00
CA THR A 20 -0.36 3.79 -6.14
C THR A 20 -1.59 4.57 -6.61
N ILE A 21 -1.39 5.85 -6.99
CA ILE A 21 -2.44 6.69 -7.59
C ILE A 21 -2.87 6.15 -8.96
N ASP A 22 -1.94 5.68 -9.79
CA ASP A 22 -2.24 5.08 -11.10
C ASP A 22 -3.10 3.80 -10.98
N GLU A 23 -3.02 3.08 -9.86
CA GLU A 23 -3.87 1.93 -9.52
C GLU A 23 -5.22 2.34 -8.89
N GLY A 24 -5.52 3.64 -8.81
CA GLY A 24 -6.80 4.18 -8.38
C GLY A 24 -6.90 4.55 -6.90
N PHE A 25 -5.81 4.41 -6.13
CA PHE A 25 -5.80 4.75 -4.71
C PHE A 25 -5.60 6.25 -4.47
N SER A 26 -6.32 6.80 -3.48
CA SER A 26 -5.94 8.07 -2.86
C SER A 26 -4.88 7.85 -1.78
N ILE A 27 -3.85 8.69 -1.73
CA ILE A 27 -2.85 8.69 -0.66
C ILE A 27 -3.41 9.43 0.55
N ARG A 28 -3.52 8.76 1.68
CA ARG A 28 -3.99 9.32 2.95
C ARG A 28 -2.85 9.96 3.74
N VAL A 29 -1.72 9.25 3.81
CA VAL A 29 -0.52 9.68 4.53
C VAL A 29 0.69 9.34 3.68
N SER A 30 1.63 10.27 3.61
CA SER A 30 2.96 10.06 3.06
C SER A 30 3.99 10.83 3.85
N SER A 31 5.11 10.18 4.17
CA SER A 31 6.22 10.75 4.92
C SER A 31 7.53 10.18 4.42
N VAL A 32 8.32 11.03 3.75
CA VAL A 32 9.71 10.69 3.38
C VAL A 32 10.57 10.47 4.62
N LEU A 33 10.33 11.26 5.68
CA LEU A 33 11.10 11.18 6.93
C LEU A 33 10.88 9.85 7.65
N ASP A 34 9.64 9.38 7.70
CA ASP A 34 9.27 8.12 8.36
C ASP A 34 9.36 6.92 7.41
N GLY A 35 9.64 7.17 6.13
CA GLY A 35 9.67 6.14 5.09
C GLY A 35 8.32 5.43 4.94
N TYR A 36 7.20 6.15 5.05
CA TYR A 36 5.86 5.57 5.20
C TYR A 36 4.85 6.13 4.21
N ILE A 37 4.03 5.26 3.61
CA ILE A 37 2.85 5.61 2.83
C ILE A 37 1.66 4.76 3.28
N GLU A 38 0.49 5.39 3.43
CA GLU A 38 -0.79 4.74 3.65
C GLU A 38 -1.84 5.33 2.69
N THR A 39 -2.64 4.46 2.08
CA THR A 39 -3.76 4.88 1.23
C THR A 39 -5.05 5.05 2.03
N ASP A 40 -6.03 5.73 1.44
CA ASP A 40 -7.43 5.54 1.81
C ASP A 40 -7.89 4.12 1.42
N TRP A 41 -9.11 3.75 1.82
CA TRP A 41 -9.71 2.48 1.44
C TRP A 41 -10.21 2.56 0.00
N LEU A 42 -9.75 1.69 -0.88
CA LEU A 42 -10.27 1.55 -2.25
C LEU A 42 -11.37 0.49 -2.28
N ASN A 43 -12.56 0.87 -2.72
CA ASN A 43 -13.64 -0.08 -3.00
C ASN A 43 -13.44 -0.72 -4.38
N LEU A 44 -13.19 -2.02 -4.40
CA LEU A 44 -12.90 -2.76 -5.64
C LEU A 44 -14.08 -2.77 -6.64
N VAL A 45 -15.31 -2.53 -6.19
CA VAL A 45 -16.49 -2.50 -7.05
C VAL A 45 -16.74 -1.11 -7.63
N THR A 46 -16.72 -0.07 -6.80
CA THR A 46 -16.99 1.31 -7.25
C THR A 46 -15.76 2.00 -7.83
N GLN A 47 -14.56 1.48 -7.52
CA GLN A 47 -13.27 2.09 -7.86
C GLN A 47 -13.11 3.50 -7.27
N GLU A 48 -13.75 3.73 -6.12
CA GLU A 48 -13.63 4.98 -5.36
C GLU A 48 -12.77 4.73 -4.12
N SER A 49 -11.88 5.69 -3.83
CA SER A 49 -11.10 5.71 -2.59
C SER A 49 -11.70 6.67 -1.57
N ASP A 50 -12.07 6.14 -0.41
CA ASP A 50 -12.72 6.88 0.69
C ASP A 50 -12.46 6.22 2.07
N ASP A 51 -13.31 6.50 3.06
CA ASP A 51 -13.22 5.96 4.42
C ASP A 51 -13.59 4.46 4.54
N GLY A 52 -14.08 3.86 3.44
CA GLY A 52 -14.43 2.45 3.27
C GLY A 52 -15.93 2.14 3.17
N ASP A 53 -16.26 0.87 2.93
CA ASP A 53 -17.64 0.36 2.79
C ASP A 53 -18.03 -0.42 4.05
N ILE A 54 -18.90 0.17 4.88
CA ILE A 54 -19.39 -0.45 6.13
C ILE A 54 -20.26 -1.68 5.83
N ALA A 55 -21.01 -1.67 4.72
CA ALA A 55 -21.92 -2.77 4.38
C ALA A 55 -21.17 -3.97 3.80
N HIS A 56 -20.06 -3.71 3.10
CA HIS A 56 -19.21 -4.71 2.46
C HIS A 56 -17.72 -4.50 2.76
N PRO A 57 -17.30 -4.63 4.03
CA PRO A 57 -15.93 -4.37 4.46
C PRO A 57 -14.89 -5.24 3.76
N GLU A 58 -15.30 -6.40 3.25
CA GLU A 58 -14.46 -7.31 2.48
C GLU A 58 -14.10 -6.81 1.08
N ARG A 59 -14.85 -5.83 0.55
CA ARG A 59 -14.63 -5.29 -0.81
C ARG A 59 -13.69 -4.11 -0.85
N VAL A 60 -13.33 -3.59 0.32
CA VAL A 60 -12.41 -2.46 0.43
C VAL A 60 -11.02 -2.94 0.81
N ILE A 61 -10.03 -2.39 0.14
CA ILE A 61 -8.62 -2.67 0.42
C ILE A 61 -7.86 -1.40 0.71
N LEU A 62 -6.81 -1.52 1.51
CA LEU A 62 -5.89 -0.44 1.83
C LEU A 62 -4.46 -0.95 1.64
N LEU A 63 -3.61 -0.10 1.08
CA LEU A 63 -2.19 -0.40 0.90
C LEU A 63 -1.34 0.40 1.89
N ARG A 64 -0.27 -0.24 2.36
CA ARG A 64 0.79 0.42 3.13
C ARG A 64 2.15 0.05 2.60
N PHE A 65 3.06 1.00 2.68
CA PHE A 65 4.44 0.85 2.27
C PHE A 65 5.36 1.39 3.36
N TRP A 66 6.45 0.68 3.60
CA TRP A 66 7.56 1.09 4.45
C TRP A 66 8.87 0.99 3.68
N ILE A 67 9.69 2.02 3.75
CA ILE A 67 11.04 2.03 3.20
C ILE A 67 12.05 2.19 4.34
N ASP A 68 12.77 1.11 4.64
CA ASP A 68 13.76 1.11 5.71
C ASP A 68 15.18 1.25 5.14
N PRO A 69 16.01 2.19 5.60
CA PRO A 69 17.37 2.31 5.11
C PRO A 69 18.21 1.08 5.49
N VAL A 70 18.85 0.44 4.51
CA VAL A 70 19.75 -0.72 4.71
C VAL A 70 21.20 -0.46 4.31
N GLY A 71 21.50 0.73 3.78
CA GLY A 71 22.83 1.24 3.49
C GLY A 71 22.75 2.45 2.55
N PRO A 72 23.85 3.16 2.23
CA PRO A 72 23.79 4.22 1.21
C PRO A 72 24.01 3.64 -0.21
N PRO A 73 23.12 3.86 -1.20
CA PRO A 73 21.76 4.41 -1.20
C PRO A 73 20.68 3.30 -1.31
N GLY A 74 20.70 2.33 -0.40
CA GLY A 74 19.83 1.16 -0.39
C GLY A 74 18.70 1.26 0.65
N TYR A 75 17.47 1.05 0.19
CA TYR A 75 16.27 0.92 1.04
C TYR A 75 15.66 -0.47 0.89
N GLN A 76 15.14 -1.00 1.99
CA GLN A 76 14.31 -2.17 2.01
C GLN A 76 12.85 -1.76 1.91
N LEU A 77 12.18 -2.15 0.83
CA LEU A 77 10.75 -1.90 0.65
C LEU A 77 9.95 -3.07 1.23
N THR A 78 9.08 -2.77 2.19
CA THR A 78 8.05 -3.68 2.71
C THR A 78 6.69 -3.11 2.38
N ALA A 79 5.72 -3.96 2.05
CA ALA A 79 4.37 -3.52 1.75
C ALA A 79 3.31 -4.53 2.18
N GLU A 80 2.13 -4.01 2.48
CA GLU A 80 0.95 -4.78 2.88
C GLU A 80 -0.27 -4.33 2.08
N ALA A 81 -1.11 -5.29 1.74
CA ALA A 81 -2.47 -5.07 1.27
C ALA A 81 -3.41 -5.72 2.28
N VAL A 82 -4.32 -4.92 2.85
CA VAL A 82 -5.27 -5.39 3.85
C VAL A 82 -6.70 -5.12 3.40
N HIS A 83 -7.63 -5.93 3.88
CA HIS A 83 -9.07 -5.64 3.83
C HIS A 83 -9.64 -5.62 5.24
N ARG A 84 -10.84 -5.07 5.42
CA ARG A 84 -11.55 -5.21 6.71
C ARG A 84 -12.31 -6.52 6.74
N ARG A 85 -12.18 -7.27 7.84
CA ARG A 85 -12.98 -8.47 8.06
C ARG A 85 -14.40 -8.15 8.53
N VAL A 86 -14.53 -7.11 9.34
CA VAL A 86 -15.78 -6.65 9.94
C VAL A 86 -15.66 -5.17 10.24
N PHE A 87 -16.77 -4.44 10.19
CA PHE A 87 -16.83 -3.09 10.74
C PHE A 87 -17.33 -3.16 12.19
N ASP A 88 -16.43 -2.95 13.15
CA ASP A 88 -16.76 -2.85 14.57
C ASP A 88 -16.21 -1.53 15.14
N PRO A 89 -17.06 -0.53 15.40
CA PRO A 89 -16.63 0.78 15.89
C PRO A 89 -16.12 0.75 17.34
N SER A 90 -16.25 -0.37 18.04
CA SER A 90 -15.69 -0.54 19.39
C SER A 90 -14.22 -0.98 19.39
N LEU A 91 -13.72 -1.42 18.24
CA LEU A 91 -12.33 -1.83 18.05
C LEU A 91 -11.54 -0.71 17.38
N ASP A 92 -10.23 -0.69 17.64
CA ASP A 92 -9.33 0.11 16.81
C ASP A 92 -9.41 -0.41 15.37
N PRO A 93 -9.48 0.47 14.34
CA PRO A 93 -9.56 0.05 12.96
C PRO A 93 -8.56 -1.04 12.60
N ARG A 94 -7.31 -0.93 13.08
CA ARG A 94 -6.24 -1.90 12.78
C ARG A 94 -6.48 -3.30 13.33
N GLN A 95 -7.31 -3.44 14.37
CA GLN A 95 -7.67 -4.76 14.92
C GLN A 95 -8.63 -5.53 14.01
N THR A 96 -9.31 -4.84 13.09
CA THR A 96 -10.28 -5.44 12.17
C THR A 96 -9.68 -5.77 10.80
N GLU A 97 -8.44 -5.37 10.57
CA GLU A 97 -7.73 -5.54 9.31
C GLU A 97 -7.10 -6.92 9.22
N VAL A 98 -7.19 -7.50 8.02
CA VAL A 98 -6.57 -8.79 7.71
C VAL A 98 -5.85 -8.64 6.38
N MET A 99 -4.67 -9.25 6.26
CA MET A 99 -3.98 -9.36 4.98
C MET A 99 -4.91 -9.98 3.94
N VAL A 100 -4.94 -9.39 2.75
CA VAL A 100 -5.68 -9.99 1.64
C VAL A 100 -5.15 -11.40 1.38
N PRO A 101 -6.03 -12.38 1.14
CA PRO A 101 -5.60 -13.75 0.86
C PRO A 101 -4.89 -13.83 -0.50
N GLU A 102 -4.10 -14.89 -0.69
CA GLU A 102 -3.44 -15.17 -1.96
C GLU A 102 -4.47 -15.27 -3.11
N GLY A 103 -4.16 -14.64 -4.24
CA GLY A 103 -5.03 -14.56 -5.42
C GLY A 103 -6.13 -13.51 -5.33
N HIS A 104 -6.20 -12.73 -4.24
CA HIS A 104 -7.10 -11.59 -4.12
C HIS A 104 -6.69 -10.45 -5.05
N GLU A 105 -7.66 -9.68 -5.56
CA GLU A 105 -7.40 -8.57 -6.48
C GLU A 105 -6.46 -7.50 -5.89
N GLY A 106 -6.62 -7.20 -4.59
CA GLY A 106 -5.71 -6.30 -3.88
C GLY A 106 -4.26 -6.77 -3.81
N GLU A 107 -4.02 -8.09 -3.79
CA GLU A 107 -2.65 -8.62 -3.90
C GLU A 107 -2.12 -8.36 -5.31
N ALA A 108 -2.92 -8.61 -6.35
CA ALA A 108 -2.52 -8.38 -7.74
C ALA A 108 -2.20 -6.90 -8.01
N MET A 109 -2.98 -5.97 -7.45
CA MET A 109 -2.70 -4.53 -7.50
C MET A 109 -1.36 -4.19 -6.83
N LEU A 110 -1.15 -4.67 -5.60
CA LEU A 110 0.11 -4.47 -4.88
C LEU A 110 1.32 -5.00 -5.68
N LEU A 111 1.21 -6.20 -6.24
CA LEU A 111 2.27 -6.82 -7.03
C LEU A 111 2.60 -6.03 -8.31
N ARG A 112 1.61 -5.39 -8.96
CA ARG A 112 1.86 -4.50 -10.11
C ARG A 112 2.64 -3.26 -9.72
N ILE A 113 2.27 -2.63 -8.59
CA ILE A 113 3.00 -1.47 -8.05
C ILE A 113 4.45 -1.86 -7.77
N LEU A 114 4.67 -2.93 -7.00
CA LEU A 114 6.01 -3.40 -6.64
C LEU A 114 6.83 -3.83 -7.87
N GLY A 115 6.20 -4.50 -8.83
CA GLY A 115 6.84 -4.86 -10.10
C GLY A 115 7.35 -3.63 -10.84
N GLY A 116 6.56 -2.56 -10.87
CA GLY A 116 6.94 -1.29 -11.46
C GLY A 116 8.07 -0.55 -10.73
N ILE A 117 8.09 -0.61 -9.39
CA ILE A 117 9.21 -0.08 -8.59
C ILE A 117 10.50 -0.83 -8.95
N ARG A 118 10.44 -2.16 -9.01
CA ARG A 118 11.57 -3.00 -9.37
C ARG A 118 12.05 -2.76 -10.80
N GLU A 119 11.14 -2.53 -11.76
CA GLU A 119 11.53 -2.20 -13.13
C GLU A 119 12.28 -0.86 -13.23
N ARG A 120 11.95 0.10 -12.37
CA ARG A 120 12.58 1.43 -12.39
C ARG A 120 13.89 1.50 -11.61
N PHE A 121 13.94 0.86 -10.44
CA PHE A 121 15.04 1.00 -9.49
C PHE A 121 15.74 -0.31 -9.13
N GLY A 122 15.17 -1.45 -9.53
CA GLY A 122 15.83 -2.74 -9.44
C GLY A 122 16.92 -2.84 -10.51
N GLY A 123 18.15 -3.08 -10.05
CA GLY A 123 19.27 -3.53 -10.88
C GLY A 123 19.32 -5.04 -10.98
#